data_AF-A0A5K1G3R9-F1
#
_entry.id   AF-A0A5K1G3R9-F1
#
_cell.length_a   1.000
_cell.length_b   1.000
_cell.length_c   1.000
_cell.angle_alpha   90.00
_cell.angle_beta   90.00
_cell.angle_gamma   90.00
#
_symmetry.space_group_name_H-M   'P 1'
#
loop_
_entity.id
_entity.type
_entity.pdbx_description
1 polymer ?
#
loop_
_entity_poly.entity_id
_entity_poly.type
_entity_poly.pdbx_seq_one_letter_code
_entity_poly.pdbx_strand_id
1 'polypeptide(L)'
;VPSCAVTGIMLNKEVEEGKELGNSVECFRNMHRLRLLHMEGVNFKNKFHYFPKELLWLGLPRCSFESPPLGLNPQKLVILNLSNCNLASLSFFEDM
;
A
#
# COMPACT_ATOMS: atom_id res chain seq x y z
N VAL A 1 13.52 0.47 -26.43
CA VAL A 1 12.15 1.03 -26.52
C VAL A 1 11.91 1.87 -25.28
N PRO A 2 11.57 3.17 -25.37
CA PRO A 2 11.25 3.94 -24.18
C PRO A 2 9.92 3.40 -23.66
N SER A 3 9.98 2.57 -22.62
CA SER A 3 8.76 2.07 -22.00
C SER A 3 8.19 3.23 -21.17
N CYS A 4 7.02 3.73 -21.54
CA CYS A 4 6.22 4.69 -20.75
C CYS A 4 5.68 4.05 -19.46
N ALA A 5 6.51 3.30 -18.75
CA ALA A 5 6.12 2.58 -17.55
C ALA A 5 5.96 3.58 -16.39
N VAL A 6 4.79 3.56 -15.78
CA VAL A 6 4.49 4.38 -14.60
C VAL A 6 5.39 3.92 -13.45
N THR A 7 6.18 4.85 -12.91
CA THR A 7 7.10 4.61 -11.79
C THR A 7 6.61 5.18 -10.47
N GLY A 8 5.64 6.10 -10.50
CA GLY A 8 5.07 6.70 -9.31
C GLY A 8 3.59 7.00 -9.47
N ILE A 9 2.81 6.76 -8.41
CA ILE A 9 1.40 7.11 -8.30
C ILE A 9 1.20 7.83 -6.97
N MET A 10 0.64 9.04 -7.02
CA MET A 10 0.20 9.80 -5.86
C MET A 10 -1.26 10.14 -6.04
N LEU A 11 -2.10 9.60 -5.16
CA LEU A 11 -3.53 9.87 -5.12
C LEU A 11 -3.84 10.64 -3.85
N ASN A 12 -3.71 11.96 -3.94
CA ASN A 12 -4.16 12.89 -2.91
C ASN A 12 -5.62 13.21 -3.22
N LYS A 13 -6.52 12.38 -2.70
CA LYS A 13 -7.90 12.81 -2.54
C LYS A 13 -8.23 12.74 -1.07
N GLU A 14 -8.96 13.76 -0.61
CA GLU A 14 -9.95 13.58 0.45
C GLU A 14 -10.94 12.53 -0.05
N VAL A 15 -10.55 11.26 0.04
CA VAL A 15 -11.48 10.16 -0.10
C VAL A 15 -12.36 10.29 1.12
N GLU A 16 -13.67 10.50 0.92
CA GLU A 16 -14.61 10.41 2.03
C GLU A 16 -14.34 9.10 2.78
N GLU A 17 -14.09 9.22 4.09
CA GLU A 17 -13.64 8.11 4.91
C GLU A 17 -14.53 6.89 4.69
N GLY A 18 -13.91 5.74 4.43
CA GLY A 18 -14.63 4.48 4.24
C GLY A 18 -14.92 4.09 2.79
N LYS A 19 -14.45 4.84 1.78
CA LYS A 19 -14.55 4.36 0.39
C LYS A 19 -13.62 3.17 0.15
N GLU A 20 -14.22 2.02 -0.11
CA GLU A 20 -13.50 0.79 -0.42
C GLU A 20 -12.87 0.87 -1.82
N LEU A 21 -11.57 0.56 -1.92
CA LEU A 21 -10.85 0.49 -3.20
C LEU A 21 -11.11 -0.86 -3.91
N GLY A 22 -12.39 -1.24 -4.06
CA GLY A 22 -12.92 -2.52 -4.58
C GLY A 22 -11.91 -3.53 -5.18
N ASN A 23 -12.04 -3.84 -6.48
CA ASN A 23 -11.07 -4.68 -7.22
C ASN A 23 -9.94 -3.84 -7.85
N SER A 24 -9.88 -2.53 -7.56
CA SER A 24 -8.96 -1.62 -8.24
C SER A 24 -7.51 -1.81 -7.82
N VAL A 25 -7.23 -2.34 -6.62
CA VAL A 25 -5.85 -2.61 -6.15
C VAL A 25 -5.14 -3.72 -6.92
N GLU A 26 -5.89 -4.58 -7.61
CA GLU A 26 -5.29 -5.68 -8.38
C GLU A 26 -4.48 -5.18 -9.57
N CYS A 27 -4.76 -3.97 -10.06
CA CYS A 27 -4.04 -3.36 -11.17
C CYS A 27 -2.56 -3.14 -10.84
N PHE A 28 -2.22 -2.94 -9.56
CA PHE A 28 -0.85 -2.72 -9.12
C PHE A 28 0.05 -3.94 -9.35
N ARG A 29 -0.51 -5.15 -9.40
CA ARG A 29 0.25 -6.39 -9.62
C ARG A 29 1.07 -6.36 -10.91
N ASN A 30 0.54 -5.72 -11.95
CA ASN A 30 1.18 -5.64 -13.27
C ASN A 30 2.08 -4.40 -13.42
N MET A 31 2.12 -3.51 -12.41
CA MET A 31 2.94 -2.29 -12.43
C MET A 31 4.35 -2.58 -11.90
N HIS A 32 5.07 -3.49 -12.55
CA HIS A 32 6.37 -4.00 -12.08
C HIS A 32 7.48 -2.95 -11.90
N ARG A 33 7.31 -1.75 -12.44
CA ARG A 33 8.27 -0.64 -12.31
C ARG A 33 7.81 0.46 -11.36
N LEU A 34 6.64 0.30 -10.74
CA LEU A 34 6.14 1.24 -9.75
C LEU A 34 7.03 1.17 -8.51
N ARG A 35 7.62 2.31 -8.18
CA ARG A 35 8.56 2.51 -7.06
C ARG A 35 7.98 3.42 -5.99
N LEU A 36 7.03 4.29 -6.34
CA LEU A 36 6.35 5.18 -5.41
C LEU A 36 4.85 4.94 -5.47
N LEU A 37 4.27 4.64 -4.31
CA LEU A 37 2.82 4.55 -4.14
C LEU A 37 2.42 5.37 -2.92
N HIS A 38 1.61 6.39 -3.14
CA HIS A 38 1.04 7.23 -2.09
C HIS A 38 -0.47 7.30 -2.25
N MET A 39 -1.20 6.88 -1.22
CA MET A 39 -2.66 6.91 -1.16
C MET A 39 -3.09 7.27 0.25
N GLU A 40 -4.17 8.02 0.39
CA GLU A 40 -4.62 8.53 1.68
C GLU A 40 -6.07 8.14 1.96
N GLY A 41 -6.36 7.73 3.20
CA GLY A 41 -7.75 7.45 3.63
C GLY A 41 -8.39 6.20 3.03
N VAL A 42 -7.60 5.28 2.46
CA VAL A 42 -8.11 4.09 1.77
C VAL A 42 -8.19 2.88 2.71
N ASN A 43 -9.28 2.10 2.62
CA ASN A 43 -9.37 0.78 3.25
C ASN A 43 -8.94 -0.33 2.26
N PHE A 44 -7.91 -1.09 2.62
CA PHE A 44 -7.32 -2.12 1.75
C PHE A 44 -7.82 -3.56 1.99
N LYS A 45 -8.61 -3.85 3.04
CA LYS A 45 -9.10 -5.21 3.37
C LYS A 45 -8.06 -6.32 3.14
N ASN A 46 -6.81 -6.10 3.57
CA ASN A 46 -5.67 -7.02 3.43
C ASN A 46 -5.17 -7.31 2.01
N LYS A 47 -5.52 -6.49 1.01
CA LYS A 47 -5.11 -6.68 -0.40
C LYS A 47 -3.68 -6.18 -0.72
N PHE A 48 -2.75 -6.29 0.22
CA PHE A 48 -1.37 -5.81 0.06
C PHE A 48 -0.51 -6.69 -0.85
N HIS A 49 -0.90 -7.96 -1.06
CA HIS A 49 -0.19 -8.88 -1.95
C HIS A 49 -0.23 -8.48 -3.44
N TYR A 50 -1.06 -7.50 -3.80
CA TYR A 50 -1.04 -6.88 -5.13
C TYR A 50 0.01 -5.77 -5.26
N PHE A 51 0.66 -5.37 -4.18
CA PHE A 51 1.64 -4.30 -4.23
C PHE A 51 2.93 -4.77 -4.91
N PRO A 52 3.55 -3.93 -5.75
CA PRO A 52 4.80 -4.26 -6.41
C PRO A 52 5.93 -4.48 -5.40
N LYS A 53 6.75 -5.50 -5.64
CA LYS A 53 7.92 -5.82 -4.79
C LYS A 53 9.09 -4.85 -4.94
N GLU A 54 9.03 -3.96 -5.94
CA GLU A 54 10.06 -2.96 -6.27
C GLU A 54 9.77 -1.57 -5.67
N LEU A 55 8.78 -1.48 -4.76
CA LEU A 55 8.46 -0.23 -4.08
C LEU A 55 9.66 0.26 -3.24
N LEU A 56 10.02 1.52 -3.46
CA LEU A 56 10.98 2.28 -2.66
C LEU A 56 10.25 3.20 -1.67
N TRP A 57 9.06 3.68 -2.04
CA TRP A 57 8.23 4.55 -1.20
C TRP A 57 6.82 3.99 -1.12
N LEU A 58 6.34 3.79 0.10
CA LEU A 58 4.95 3.49 0.40
C LEU A 58 4.40 4.50 1.42
N GLY A 59 3.45 5.31 0.99
CA GLY A 59 2.69 6.22 1.85
C GLY A 59 1.23 5.81 1.87
N LEU A 60 0.73 5.47 3.05
CA LEU A 60 -0.66 5.09 3.28
C LEU A 60 -1.28 5.89 4.44
N PRO A 61 -1.10 7.22 4.56
CA PRO A 61 -1.65 7.97 5.68
C PRO A 61 -3.17 7.78 5.81
N ARG A 62 -3.69 7.76 7.04
CA ARG A 62 -5.13 7.59 7.36
C ARG A 62 -5.78 6.34 6.77
N CYS A 63 -5.00 5.37 6.29
CA CYS A 63 -5.54 4.14 5.74
C CYS A 63 -5.96 3.17 6.86
N SER A 64 -6.94 2.32 6.56
CA SER A 64 -7.41 1.28 7.49
C SER A 64 -6.97 -0.10 7.03
N PHE A 65 -6.53 -0.93 7.97
CA PHE A 65 -6.01 -2.26 7.71
C PHE A 65 -6.55 -3.26 8.73
N GLU A 66 -6.95 -4.44 8.27
CA GLU A 66 -7.38 -5.53 9.17
C GLU A 66 -6.18 -6.35 9.67
N SER A 67 -5.08 -6.36 8.91
CA SER A 67 -3.80 -6.95 9.29
C SER A 67 -2.63 -6.10 8.79
N PRO A 68 -1.41 -6.30 9.32
CA PRO A 68 -0.22 -5.62 8.83
C PRO A 68 -0.02 -5.84 7.33
N PRO A 69 0.65 -4.91 6.62
CA PRO A 69 0.92 -5.05 5.19
C PRO A 69 1.96 -6.15 4.91
N LEU A 70 1.51 -7.40 4.96
CA LEU A 70 2.28 -8.59 4.61
C LEU A 70 2.52 -8.63 3.10
N GLY A 71 3.71 -9.07 2.68
CA GLY A 71 4.07 -9.21 1.26
C GLY A 71 4.86 -8.04 0.66
N LEU A 72 5.13 -6.99 1.45
CA LEU A 72 6.12 -5.98 1.09
C LEU A 72 7.54 -6.57 1.07
N ASN A 73 8.42 -5.99 0.25
CA ASN A 73 9.85 -6.31 0.28
C ASN A 73 10.61 -5.26 1.12
N PRO A 74 10.86 -5.51 2.41
CA PRO A 74 11.47 -4.53 3.30
C PRO A 74 12.89 -4.17 2.89
N GLN A 75 13.60 -5.01 2.14
CA GLN A 75 14.97 -4.74 1.69
C GLN A 75 15.05 -3.61 0.65
N LYS A 76 13.95 -3.35 -0.07
CA LYS A 76 13.88 -2.30 -1.11
C LYS A 76 13.16 -1.05 -0.63
N LEU A 77 12.29 -1.17 0.36
CA LEU A 77 11.49 -0.07 0.87
C LEU A 77 12.37 0.90 1.67
N VAL A 78 12.50 2.13 1.16
CA VAL A 78 13.26 3.21 1.80
C VAL A 78 12.36 4.04 2.72
N ILE A 79 11.11 4.26 2.30
CA ILE A 79 10.14 5.09 3.03
C ILE A 79 8.84 4.32 3.25
N LEU A 80 8.43 4.24 4.51
CA LEU A 80 7.14 3.73 4.95
C LEU A 80 6.44 4.78 5.80
N ASN A 81 5.38 5.38 5.27
CA ASN A 81 4.52 6.30 6.00
C ASN A 81 3.15 5.67 6.26
N LEU A 82 2.89 5.32 7.52
CA LEU A 82 1.62 4.78 8.03
C LEU A 82 0.99 5.73 9.07
N SER A 83 1.21 7.03 8.93
CA SER A 83 0.67 8.03 9.87
C SER A 83 -0.86 7.95 9.93
N ASN A 84 -1.41 8.05 11.15
CA ASN A 84 -2.85 8.05 11.40
C ASN A 84 -3.60 6.82 10.88
N CYS A 85 -2.91 5.69 10.64
CA CYS A 85 -3.56 4.44 10.29
C CYS A 85 -4.18 3.77 11.51
N ASN A 86 -5.32 3.11 11.32
CA ASN A 86 -5.84 2.17 12.31
C ASN A 86 -5.17 0.80 12.06
N LEU A 87 -4.10 0.53 12.79
CA LEU A 87 -3.47 -0.78 12.83
C LEU A 87 -4.20 -1.61 13.90
N ALA A 88 -4.96 -2.61 13.47
CA ALA A 88 -5.48 -3.62 14.39
C ALA A 88 -4.28 -4.20 15.19
N SER A 89 -4.43 -4.25 16.52
CA SER A 89 -3.39 -4.66 17.45
C SER A 89 -2.69 -5.95 16.99
N LEU A 90 -1.35 -5.94 17.01
CA LEU A 90 -0.50 -7.09 16.72
C LEU A 90 -0.61 -8.14 17.85
N SER A 91 -1.78 -8.73 18.07
CA SER A 91 -1.95 -9.81 19.05
C SER A 91 -1.46 -11.17 18.53
N PHE A 92 -0.49 -11.21 17.60
CA PHE A 92 -0.05 -12.43 16.90
C PHE A 92 1.43 -12.78 17.13
N PHE A 93 2.13 -12.13 18.07
CA PHE A 93 3.53 -12.44 18.37
C PHE A 93 3.73 -13.36 19.59
N GLU A 94 2.67 -13.99 20.13
CA GLU A 94 2.80 -14.93 21.27
C GLU A 94 3.01 -16.41 20.86
N ASP A 95 2.98 -16.75 19.56
CA ASP A 95 3.09 -18.15 19.08
C ASP A 95 4.27 -18.41 18.10
N MET A 96 5.49 -17.95 18.41
CA MET A 96 6.73 -18.41 17.75
C MET A 96 7.84 -18.76 18.73
#